data_AF-A0A3M7KJ14-F1
#
_entry.id   AF-A0A3M7KJ14-F1
#
_cell.length_a   1.000
_cell.length_b   1.000
_cell.length_c   1.000
_cell.angle_alpha   90.00
_cell.angle_beta   90.00
_cell.angle_gamma   90.00
#
_symmetry.space_group_name_H-M   'P 1'
#
loop_
_entity.id
_entity.type
_entity.pdbx_description
1 polymer ?
#
loop_
_entity_poly.entity_id
_entity_poly.type
_entity_poly.pdbx_seq_one_letter_code
_entity_poly.pdbx_strand_id
1 'polypeptide(L)'
;MLKSVSGITDEGLLFNKTGLNPVGFTIDLEELFDLVKQQQIKNPTRFENQIELINNNGQNYLSNSDLINFSEFSPYFNSHQIKVSLKNEDIVKEYVLKRKMIYGIGFVLLLGVMFFGLILLAQNVKREKQMEGLRADFVSNVTHELKTPLTSIHMFADSILLGRIKSDIDLNRYAKVIVKESEKLKRMINNILEFSKTESNKLTYALETANLTNIVNETLKEMSYFLEINNFDVNLNIEKNVFAKVNAEGIKQTLSNLISNAIKYSSTCRKLNISLTKNVSKILIEV
;
A
#
# COMPACT_ATOMS: atom_id res chain seq x y z
N MET A 1 42.42 -46.40 38.85
CA MET A 1 43.00 -45.05 38.98
C MET A 1 43.99 -44.88 37.83
N LEU A 2 43.54 -44.50 36.64
CA LEU A 2 44.40 -44.40 35.45
C LEU A 2 45.56 -43.42 35.72
N LYS A 3 46.79 -43.89 35.53
CA LYS A 3 47.97 -43.02 35.37
C LYS A 3 48.54 -43.33 34.01
N SER A 4 48.84 -42.28 33.23
CA SER A 4 49.70 -42.37 32.06
C SER A 4 51.00 -43.05 32.51
N VAL A 5 51.29 -44.19 31.90
CA VAL A 5 52.55 -44.91 32.07
C VAL A 5 53.29 -44.70 30.77
N SER A 6 54.37 -43.94 30.85
CA SER A 6 55.18 -43.43 29.74
C SER A 6 54.62 -42.13 29.11
N GLY A 7 55.51 -41.14 28.97
CA GLY A 7 55.20 -39.81 28.44
C GLY A 7 54.94 -39.79 26.93
N ILE A 8 54.11 -40.71 26.44
CA ILE A 8 53.50 -40.69 25.12
C ILE A 8 52.01 -40.44 25.36
N THR A 9 51.49 -39.37 24.78
CA THR A 9 50.21 -38.74 25.15
C THR A 9 48.95 -39.51 24.73
N ASP A 10 49.09 -40.58 23.96
CA ASP A 10 47.96 -41.22 23.26
C ASP A 10 47.65 -42.67 23.71
N GLU A 11 48.41 -43.22 24.67
CA GLU A 11 48.15 -44.56 25.23
C GLU A 11 47.66 -44.51 26.70
N GLY A 12 46.49 -45.10 26.96
CA GLY A 12 45.88 -45.24 28.29
C GLY A 12 46.05 -46.66 28.85
N LEU A 13 46.58 -46.79 30.06
CA LEU A 13 46.82 -48.10 30.69
C LEU A 13 45.71 -48.46 31.69
N LEU A 14 44.90 -49.45 31.34
CA LEU A 14 43.82 -49.97 32.20
C LEU A 14 44.34 -51.15 33.00
N PHE A 15 44.14 -51.09 34.31
CA PHE A 15 44.55 -52.15 35.22
C PHE A 15 43.37 -52.58 36.08
N ASN A 16 43.10 -53.89 36.11
CA ASN A 16 42.17 -54.46 37.05
C ASN A 16 42.92 -54.90 38.30
N LYS A 17 42.54 -54.35 39.46
CA LYS A 17 43.21 -54.62 40.75
C LYS A 17 42.44 -55.60 41.64
N THR A 18 41.33 -56.18 41.17
CA THR A 18 40.58 -57.17 41.94
C THR A 18 41.06 -58.58 41.63
N GLY A 19 42.08 -59.05 42.37
CA GLY A 19 42.60 -60.43 42.31
C GLY A 19 44.09 -60.51 42.65
N LEU A 20 44.58 -61.71 43.04
CA LEU A 20 45.99 -61.97 43.38
C LEU A 20 46.99 -61.74 42.23
N ASN A 21 46.51 -61.60 40.98
CA ASN A 21 47.31 -61.25 39.81
C ASN A 21 46.70 -60.02 39.12
N PRO A 22 47.34 -58.84 39.18
CA PRO A 22 46.87 -57.68 38.42
C PRO A 22 47.11 -57.93 36.93
N VAL A 23 46.04 -57.90 36.15
CA VAL A 23 46.11 -57.94 34.68
C VAL A 23 45.75 -56.55 34.17
N GLY A 24 46.54 -56.06 33.22
CA GLY A 24 46.31 -54.79 32.57
C GLY A 24 46.65 -54.85 31.09
N PHE A 25 46.07 -53.93 30.32
CA PHE A 25 46.33 -53.76 28.91
C PHE A 25 46.42 -52.27 28.60
N THR A 26 47.26 -51.94 27.63
CA THR A 26 47.34 -50.61 27.03
C THR A 26 46.24 -50.50 25.99
N ILE A 27 45.56 -49.36 25.97
CA ILE A 27 44.62 -49.00 24.92
C ILE A 27 45.13 -47.72 24.26
N ASP A 28 45.15 -47.72 22.93
CA ASP A 28 45.28 -46.51 22.14
C ASP A 28 43.97 -45.70 22.23
N LEU A 29 44.07 -44.50 22.81
CA LEU A 29 42.91 -43.65 23.06
C LEU A 29 42.36 -43.04 21.76
N GLU A 30 43.19 -42.87 20.73
CA GLU A 30 42.81 -42.33 19.44
C GLU A 30 42.02 -43.38 18.64
N GLU A 31 42.50 -44.63 18.61
CA GLU A 31 41.80 -45.75 17.98
C GLU A 31 40.46 -46.04 18.66
N LEU A 32 40.41 -45.98 20.00
CA LEU A 32 39.16 -46.13 20.77
C LEU A 32 38.16 -45.00 20.46
N PHE A 33 38.64 -43.75 20.29
CA PHE A 33 37.80 -42.61 19.94
C PHE A 33 37.15 -42.80 18.57
N ASP A 34 37.92 -43.22 17.56
CA ASP A 34 37.41 -43.48 16.21
C ASP A 34 36.39 -44.63 16.19
N LEU A 35 36.61 -45.67 16.99
CA LEU A 35 35.71 -46.82 17.10
C LEU A 35 34.38 -46.45 17.78
N VAL A 36 34.42 -45.63 18.84
CA VAL A 36 33.22 -45.09 19.50
C VAL A 36 32.43 -44.16 18.57
N LYS A 37 33.14 -43.31 17.82
CA LYS A 37 32.54 -42.40 16.84
C LYS A 37 31.84 -43.17 15.71
N GLN A 38 32.43 -44.26 15.22
CA GLN A 38 31.81 -45.14 14.22
C GLN A 38 30.60 -45.92 14.74
N GLN A 39 30.65 -46.46 15.97
CA GLN A 39 29.59 -47.33 16.48
C GLN A 39 28.38 -46.57 17.06
N GLN A 40 28.59 -45.44 17.75
CA GLN A 40 27.52 -44.78 18.51
C GLN A 40 27.02 -43.48 17.89
N ILE A 41 27.83 -42.80 17.07
CA ILE A 41 27.48 -41.48 16.51
C ILE A 41 27.06 -41.65 15.04
N LYS A 42 25.85 -42.19 14.82
CA LYS A 42 25.27 -42.39 13.46
C LYS A 42 25.16 -41.10 12.63
N ASN A 43 25.19 -39.92 13.25
CA ASN A 43 25.24 -38.62 12.59
C ASN A 43 26.43 -37.84 13.15
N PRO A 44 27.51 -37.58 12.39
CA PRO A 44 28.64 -36.82 12.89
C PRO A 44 28.15 -35.46 13.37
N THR A 45 28.21 -35.23 14.68
CA THR A 45 27.87 -33.95 15.28
C THR A 45 28.90 -32.93 14.83
N ARG A 46 28.48 -31.74 14.39
CA ARG A 46 29.38 -30.62 14.04
C ARG A 46 30.13 -30.03 15.25
N PHE A 47 29.98 -30.63 16.42
CA PHE A 47 30.53 -30.15 17.68
C PHE A 47 31.70 -31.03 18.11
N GLU A 48 32.74 -30.40 18.67
CA GLU A 48 33.83 -31.11 19.31
C GLU A 48 33.33 -31.81 20.59
N ASN A 49 33.54 -33.12 20.67
CA ASN A 49 33.14 -33.94 21.80
C ASN A 49 34.37 -34.29 22.64
N GLN A 50 34.20 -34.43 23.95
CA GLN A 50 35.18 -34.97 24.87
C GLN A 50 34.69 -36.30 25.44
N ILE A 51 35.60 -37.27 25.59
CA ILE A 51 35.31 -38.59 26.14
C ILE A 51 36.03 -38.75 27.48
N GLU A 52 35.28 -39.09 28.52
CA GLU A 52 35.81 -39.36 29.85
C GLU A 52 35.42 -40.77 30.32
N LEU A 53 36.37 -41.49 30.93
CA LEU A 53 36.12 -42.77 31.60
C LEU A 53 35.82 -42.52 33.08
N ILE A 54 34.59 -42.82 33.51
CA ILE A 54 34.11 -42.52 34.88
C ILE A 54 33.89 -43.82 35.65
N ASN A 55 34.23 -43.82 36.94
CA ASN A 55 34.02 -44.95 37.85
C ASN A 55 32.70 -44.76 38.64
N ASN A 56 31.89 -45.81 38.73
CA ASN A 56 30.51 -45.80 39.22
C ASN A 56 30.37 -45.73 40.77
N ASN A 57 31.35 -45.15 41.48
CA ASN A 57 31.44 -45.21 42.94
C ASN A 57 30.58 -44.15 43.68
N GLY A 58 29.36 -43.90 43.21
CA GLY A 58 28.30 -43.30 44.05
C GLY A 58 28.32 -41.79 44.28
N GLN A 59 28.55 -40.97 43.24
CA GLN A 59 28.06 -39.59 43.26
C GLN A 59 27.08 -39.37 42.12
N ASN A 60 25.92 -38.79 42.43
CA ASN A 60 24.87 -38.46 41.48
C ASN A 60 25.39 -37.46 40.43
N TYR A 61 25.87 -37.96 39.29
CA TYR A 61 26.25 -37.16 38.13
C TYR A 61 25.05 -36.77 37.24
N LEU A 62 23.83 -36.83 37.79
CA LEU A 62 22.61 -36.22 37.23
C LEU A 62 22.62 -34.69 37.40
N SER A 63 23.76 -34.04 37.11
CA SER A 63 23.82 -32.59 36.95
C SER A 63 24.08 -32.28 35.47
N ASN A 64 22.97 -32.01 34.78
CA ASN A 64 22.80 -31.02 33.72
C ASN A 64 23.53 -31.13 32.37
N SER A 65 24.27 -32.19 32.03
CA SER A 65 24.82 -32.31 30.68
C SER A 65 23.95 -33.22 29.80
N ASP A 66 23.12 -32.62 28.95
CA ASP A 66 22.31 -33.31 27.94
C ASP A 66 23.21 -34.01 26.90
N LEU A 67 22.88 -35.26 26.57
CA LEU A 67 23.60 -36.27 25.77
C LEU A 67 24.61 -37.10 26.59
N ILE A 68 24.11 -38.13 27.29
CA ILE A 68 24.95 -39.16 27.90
C ILE A 68 24.53 -40.52 27.32
N ASN A 69 25.38 -41.11 26.48
CA ASN A 69 25.24 -42.52 26.10
C ASN A 69 26.14 -43.35 27.01
N PHE A 70 25.54 -44.22 27.80
CA PHE A 70 26.24 -45.19 28.62
C PHE A 70 26.33 -46.51 27.87
N SER A 71 27.53 -46.98 27.58
CA SER A 71 27.77 -48.38 27.23
C SER A 71 28.73 -48.99 28.25
N GLU A 72 28.43 -50.20 28.71
CA GLU A 72 29.35 -50.97 29.54
C GLU A 72 30.67 -51.15 28.78
N PHE A 73 31.75 -50.65 29.37
CA PHE A 73 33.06 -50.60 28.71
C PHE A 73 33.62 -52.00 28.43
N SER A 74 33.44 -52.94 29.36
CA SER A 74 33.89 -54.32 29.26
C SER A 74 33.29 -55.17 30.40
N PRO A 75 32.99 -56.46 30.17
CA PRO A 75 32.55 -57.40 31.23
C PRO A 75 33.56 -57.59 32.37
N TYR A 76 34.81 -57.16 32.18
CA TYR A 76 35.88 -57.21 33.19
C TYR A 76 36.03 -55.89 33.97
N PHE A 77 35.36 -54.83 33.54
CA PHE A 77 35.42 -53.49 34.12
C PHE A 77 34.01 -52.92 34.34
N ASN A 78 33.14 -53.72 34.98
CA ASN A 78 31.72 -53.40 35.20
C ASN A 78 31.47 -52.09 35.99
N SER A 79 32.50 -51.53 36.62
CA SER A 79 32.40 -50.25 37.33
C SER A 79 32.79 -49.03 36.50
N HIS A 80 33.25 -49.18 35.25
CA HIS A 80 33.71 -48.08 34.41
C HIS A 80 32.77 -47.84 33.22
N GLN A 81 32.38 -46.58 33.01
CA GLN A 81 31.50 -46.16 31.92
C GLN A 81 32.18 -45.08 31.07
N ILE A 82 31.85 -45.05 29.78
CA ILE A 82 32.26 -43.99 28.86
C ILE A 82 31.21 -42.86 28.94
N LYS A 83 31.64 -41.65 29.29
CA LYS A 83 30.83 -40.43 29.17
C LYS A 83 31.32 -39.65 27.95
N VAL A 84 30.44 -39.45 26.98
CA VAL A 84 30.65 -38.50 25.88
C VAL A 84 29.93 -37.20 26.24
N SER A 85 30.62 -36.06 26.21
CA SER A 85 30.01 -34.75 26.42
C SER A 85 30.54 -33.73 25.42
N LEU A 86 29.83 -32.61 25.27
CA LEU A 86 30.28 -31.51 24.42
C LEU A 86 31.47 -30.80 25.09
N LYS A 87 32.54 -30.58 24.34
CA LYS A 87 33.75 -29.89 24.85
C LYS A 87 33.48 -28.43 25.21
N ASN A 88 32.49 -27.82 24.56
CA ASN A 88 32.05 -26.46 24.87
C ASN A 88 30.51 -26.38 24.77
N GLU A 89 29.85 -26.43 25.92
CA GLU A 89 28.39 -26.36 26.06
C GLU A 89 27.81 -25.00 25.63
N ASP A 90 28.60 -23.92 25.70
CA ASP A 90 28.14 -22.58 25.37
C ASP A 90 27.92 -22.40 23.85
N ILE A 91 28.57 -23.22 23.02
CA ILE A 91 28.36 -23.23 21.57
C ILE A 91 26.89 -23.52 21.25
N VAL A 92 26.27 -24.51 21.91
CA VAL A 92 24.86 -24.85 21.67
C VAL A 92 23.95 -23.69 22.08
N LYS A 93 24.21 -23.07 23.24
CA LYS A 93 23.46 -21.90 23.70
C LYS A 93 23.59 -20.72 22.73
N GLU A 94 24.79 -20.44 22.24
CA GLU A 94 25.05 -19.36 21.28
C GLU A 94 24.32 -19.60 19.93
N TYR A 95 24.34 -20.83 19.41
CA TYR A 95 23.59 -21.19 18.19
C TYR A 95 22.08 -21.06 18.38
N VAL A 96 21.55 -21.47 19.53
CA VAL A 96 20.12 -21.31 19.85
C VAL A 96 19.75 -19.84 19.97
N LEU A 97 20.58 -19.00 20.60
CA LEU A 97 20.37 -17.56 20.72
C LEU A 97 20.39 -16.86 19.34
N LYS A 98 21.38 -17.17 18.49
CA LYS A 98 21.45 -16.61 17.12
C LYS A 98 20.21 -16.96 16.30
N ARG A 99 19.74 -18.21 16.35
CA ARG A 99 18.49 -18.61 15.67
C ARG A 99 17.26 -17.87 16.20
N LYS A 100 17.13 -17.74 17.53
CA LYS A 100 16.02 -16.97 18.14
C LYS A 100 16.01 -15.52 17.66
N MET A 101 17.18 -14.87 17.56
CA MET A 101 17.26 -13.51 17.04
C MET A 101 16.83 -13.42 15.57
N ILE A 102 17.28 -14.35 14.72
CA ILE A 102 16.90 -14.38 13.29
C ILE A 102 15.38 -14.51 13.14
N TYR A 103 14.75 -15.46 13.85
CA TYR A 103 13.30 -15.62 13.82
C TYR A 103 12.57 -14.42 14.42
N GLY A 104 13.11 -13.81 15.48
CA GLY A 104 12.55 -12.61 16.11
C GLY A 104 12.56 -11.39 15.17
N ILE A 105 13.67 -11.14 14.49
CA ILE A 105 13.79 -10.07 13.49
C ILE A 105 12.81 -10.32 12.34
N GLY A 106 12.74 -11.57 11.84
CA GLY A 106 11.79 -11.94 10.79
C GLY A 106 10.33 -11.71 11.22
N PHE A 107 9.99 -12.03 12.46
CA PHE A 107 8.65 -11.81 13.01
C PHE A 107 8.30 -10.33 13.13
N VAL A 108 9.22 -9.50 13.62
CA VAL A 108 9.02 -8.03 13.71
C VAL A 108 8.87 -7.42 12.32
N LEU A 109 9.68 -7.86 11.35
CA LEU A 109 9.58 -7.40 9.96
C LEU A 109 8.24 -7.78 9.34
N LEU A 110 7.78 -9.02 9.57
CA LEU A 110 6.46 -9.48 9.12
C LEU A 110 5.33 -8.63 9.72
N LEU A 111 5.37 -8.34 11.03
CA LEU A 111 4.41 -7.46 11.68
C LEU A 111 4.45 -6.04 11.11
N GLY A 112 5.63 -5.51 10.82
CA GLY A 112 5.78 -4.19 10.19
C GLY A 112 5.13 -4.13 8.80
N VAL A 113 5.35 -5.14 7.96
CA VAL A 113 4.72 -5.24 6.64
C VAL A 113 3.20 -5.39 6.76
N MET A 114 2.71 -6.22 7.69
CA MET A 114 1.28 -6.37 7.93
C MET A 114 0.63 -5.08 8.41
N PHE A 115 1.28 -4.36 9.33
CA PHE A 115 0.79 -3.09 9.84
C PHE A 115 0.73 -2.02 8.74
N PHE A 116 1.77 -1.95 7.90
CA PHE A 116 1.78 -1.07 6.74
C PHE A 116 0.66 -1.44 5.74
N GLY A 117 0.44 -2.73 5.50
CA GLY A 117 -0.68 -3.23 4.68
C GLY A 117 -2.05 -2.82 5.22
N LEU A 118 -2.27 -2.92 6.54
CA LEU A 118 -3.49 -2.47 7.20
C LEU A 118 -3.72 -0.97 7.03
N ILE A 119 -2.67 -0.14 7.13
CA ILE A 119 -2.77 1.30 6.89
C ILE A 119 -3.19 1.59 5.44
N LEU A 120 -2.59 0.92 4.46
CA LEU A 120 -2.95 1.08 3.05
C LEU A 120 -4.41 0.66 2.78
N LEU A 121 -4.84 -0.46 3.35
CA LEU A 121 -6.24 -0.91 3.25
C LEU A 121 -7.19 0.10 3.88
N ALA A 122 -6.89 0.60 5.09
CA ALA A 122 -7.71 1.60 5.75
C ALA A 122 -7.80 2.90 4.94
N GLN A 123 -6.70 3.35 4.33
CA GLN A 123 -6.70 4.52 3.44
C GLN A 123 -7.53 4.28 2.18
N ASN A 124 -7.44 3.10 1.57
CA ASN A 124 -8.23 2.75 0.39
C ASN A 124 -9.73 2.73 0.72
N VAL A 125 -10.13 2.05 1.80
CA VAL A 125 -11.53 2.03 2.27
C VAL A 125 -12.03 3.43 2.61
N LYS A 126 -11.21 4.27 3.25
CA LYS A 126 -11.57 5.66 3.54
C LYS A 126 -11.81 6.46 2.25
N ARG A 127 -10.94 6.33 1.26
CA ARG A 127 -11.09 6.99 -0.05
C ARG A 127 -12.35 6.53 -0.76
N GLU A 128 -12.61 5.22 -0.77
CA GLU A 128 -13.80 4.65 -1.40
C GLU A 128 -15.08 5.19 -0.74
N LYS A 129 -15.15 5.17 0.59
CA LYS A 129 -16.29 5.72 1.32
C LYS A 129 -16.49 7.23 1.10
N GLN A 130 -15.41 8.00 0.98
CA GLN A 130 -15.48 9.42 0.63
C GLN A 130 -16.05 9.62 -0.78
N MET A 131 -15.62 8.81 -1.74
CA MET A 131 -16.15 8.85 -3.11
C MET A 131 -17.63 8.47 -3.17
N GLU A 132 -18.05 7.45 -2.41
CA GLU A 132 -19.46 7.08 -2.27
C GLU A 132 -20.30 8.21 -1.68
N GLY A 133 -19.79 8.87 -0.62
CA GLY A 133 -20.44 10.03 -0.03
C GLY A 133 -20.63 11.18 -1.03
N LEU A 134 -19.57 11.53 -1.76
CA LEU A 134 -19.64 12.56 -2.80
C LEU A 134 -20.64 12.22 -3.91
N ARG A 135 -20.71 10.95 -4.32
CA ARG A 135 -21.71 10.49 -5.31
C ARG A 135 -23.14 10.61 -4.77
N ALA A 136 -23.37 10.21 -3.53
CA ALA A 136 -24.68 10.33 -2.90
C ALA A 136 -25.12 11.79 -2.76
N ASP A 137 -24.22 12.67 -2.31
CA ASP A 137 -24.46 14.11 -2.22
C ASP A 137 -24.74 14.73 -3.59
N PHE A 138 -23.98 14.34 -4.62
CA PHE A 138 -24.22 14.76 -6.00
C PHE A 138 -25.62 14.39 -6.48
N VAL A 139 -26.03 13.11 -6.32
CA VAL A 139 -27.36 12.64 -6.74
C VAL A 139 -28.47 13.38 -5.97
N SER A 140 -28.30 13.58 -4.66
CA SER A 140 -29.25 14.30 -3.82
C SER A 140 -29.43 15.75 -4.31
N ASN A 141 -28.31 16.45 -4.51
CA ASN A 141 -28.31 17.84 -4.97
C ASN A 141 -28.93 17.99 -6.35
N VAL A 142 -28.56 17.12 -7.30
CA VAL A 142 -29.13 17.10 -8.65
C VAL A 142 -30.64 16.86 -8.59
N THR A 143 -31.10 15.92 -7.76
CA THR A 143 -32.53 15.63 -7.60
C THR A 143 -33.30 16.84 -7.09
N HIS A 144 -32.74 17.54 -6.09
CA HIS A 144 -33.35 18.76 -5.55
C HIS A 144 -33.40 19.89 -6.59
N GLU A 145 -32.30 20.10 -7.32
CA GLU A 145 -32.23 21.13 -8.35
C GLU A 145 -33.13 20.83 -9.56
N LEU A 146 -33.42 19.56 -9.87
CA LEU A 146 -34.39 19.15 -10.90
C LEU A 146 -35.86 19.29 -10.43
N LYS A 147 -36.15 18.98 -9.17
CA LYS A 147 -37.52 19.05 -8.63
C LYS A 147 -38.10 20.46 -8.68
N THR A 148 -37.27 21.48 -8.44
CA THR A 148 -37.68 22.89 -8.41
C THR A 148 -38.24 23.39 -9.76
N PRO A 149 -37.51 23.33 -10.89
CA PRO A 149 -38.02 23.73 -12.21
C PRO A 149 -39.21 22.86 -12.63
N LEU A 150 -39.21 21.56 -12.33
CA LEU A 150 -40.32 20.66 -12.65
C LEU A 150 -41.62 21.05 -11.93
N THR A 151 -41.51 21.37 -10.63
CA THR A 151 -42.66 21.84 -9.83
C THR A 151 -43.19 23.15 -10.39
N SER A 152 -42.31 24.07 -10.78
CA SER A 152 -42.69 25.34 -11.41
C SER A 152 -43.47 25.10 -12.71
N ILE A 153 -42.92 24.29 -13.62
CA ILE A 153 -43.59 23.91 -14.88
C ILE A 153 -44.99 23.36 -14.60
N HIS A 154 -45.10 22.42 -13.67
CA HIS A 154 -46.37 21.80 -13.31
C HIS A 154 -47.36 22.81 -12.73
N MET A 155 -46.95 23.66 -11.79
CA MET A 155 -47.82 24.69 -11.19
C MET A 155 -48.36 25.69 -12.23
N PHE A 156 -47.51 26.15 -13.15
CA PHE A 156 -47.94 27.08 -14.20
C PHE A 156 -48.84 26.39 -15.23
N ALA A 157 -48.54 25.15 -15.61
CA ALA A 157 -49.38 24.35 -16.50
C ALA A 157 -50.75 24.05 -15.89
N ASP A 158 -50.80 23.63 -14.62
CA ASP A 158 -52.05 23.38 -13.88
C ASP A 158 -52.89 24.64 -13.75
N SER A 159 -52.25 25.80 -13.54
CA SER A 159 -52.96 27.07 -13.47
C SER A 159 -53.61 27.47 -14.80
N ILE A 160 -52.97 27.12 -15.93
CA ILE A 160 -53.55 27.27 -17.27
C ILE A 160 -54.75 26.32 -17.42
N LEU A 161 -54.58 25.03 -17.09
CA LEU A 161 -55.61 24.00 -17.23
C LEU A 161 -56.85 24.26 -16.37
N LEU A 162 -56.67 24.77 -15.16
CA LEU A 162 -57.76 25.07 -14.23
C LEU A 162 -58.49 26.40 -14.55
N GLY A 163 -58.16 27.07 -15.66
CA GLY A 163 -58.81 28.32 -16.05
C GLY A 163 -58.59 29.46 -15.06
N ARG A 164 -57.51 29.42 -14.27
CA ARG A 164 -57.20 30.43 -13.24
C ARG A 164 -56.62 31.73 -13.83
N ILE A 165 -56.52 31.81 -15.15
CA ILE A 165 -55.91 32.91 -15.91
C ILE A 165 -57.02 33.84 -16.41
N LYS A 166 -56.90 35.13 -16.07
CA LYS A 166 -57.92 36.15 -16.33
C LYS A 166 -57.67 36.95 -17.61
N SER A 167 -56.49 36.84 -18.23
CA SER A 167 -56.11 37.59 -19.42
C SER A 167 -55.13 36.82 -20.32
N ASP A 168 -55.12 37.14 -21.62
CA ASP A 168 -54.15 36.60 -22.58
C ASP A 168 -52.70 37.02 -22.25
N ILE A 169 -52.53 38.17 -21.58
CA ILE A 169 -51.22 38.66 -21.13
C ILE A 169 -50.65 37.73 -20.04
N ASP A 170 -51.49 37.27 -19.12
CA ASP A 170 -51.09 36.32 -18.08
C ASP A 170 -50.80 34.92 -18.65
N LEU A 171 -51.56 34.49 -19.68
CA LEU A 171 -51.30 33.24 -20.38
C LEU A 171 -49.91 33.23 -21.05
N ASN A 172 -49.58 34.31 -21.76
CA ASN A 172 -48.26 34.45 -22.38
C ASN A 172 -47.14 34.49 -21.34
N ARG A 173 -47.36 35.15 -20.20
CA ARG A 173 -46.40 35.16 -19.08
C ARG A 173 -46.16 33.75 -18.54
N TYR A 174 -47.21 32.95 -18.34
CA TYR A 174 -47.11 31.60 -17.79
C TYR A 174 -46.41 30.67 -18.79
N ALA A 175 -46.75 30.75 -20.07
CA ALA A 175 -46.08 30.01 -21.14
C ALA A 175 -44.57 30.34 -21.20
N LYS A 176 -44.20 31.61 -21.07
CA LYS A 176 -42.78 32.02 -21.00
C LYS A 176 -42.04 31.41 -19.81
N VAL A 177 -42.69 31.31 -18.64
CA VAL A 177 -42.07 30.66 -17.48
C VAL A 177 -41.87 29.17 -17.72
N ILE A 178 -42.87 28.47 -18.27
CA ILE A 178 -42.76 27.04 -18.62
C ILE A 178 -41.59 26.80 -19.57
N VAL A 179 -41.49 27.58 -20.66
CA VAL A 179 -40.38 27.46 -21.63
C VAL A 179 -39.04 27.71 -20.96
N LYS A 180 -38.93 28.75 -20.13
CA LYS A 180 -37.69 29.10 -19.42
C LYS A 180 -37.23 27.97 -18.48
N GLU A 181 -38.13 27.41 -17.69
CA GLU A 181 -37.80 26.32 -16.76
C GLU A 181 -37.50 25.01 -17.49
N SER A 182 -38.17 24.75 -18.64
CA SER A 182 -37.87 23.60 -19.50
C SER A 182 -36.45 23.68 -20.09
N GLU A 183 -36.05 24.85 -20.60
CA GLU A 183 -34.68 25.10 -21.08
C GLU A 183 -33.64 25.02 -19.95
N LYS A 184 -34.00 25.39 -18.73
CA LYS A 184 -33.13 25.18 -17.55
C LYS A 184 -32.94 23.68 -17.25
N LEU A 185 -34.03 22.90 -17.26
CA LEU A 185 -34.00 21.46 -17.00
C LEU A 185 -33.21 20.71 -18.09
N LYS A 186 -33.39 21.08 -19.36
CA LYS A 186 -32.60 20.55 -20.49
C LYS A 186 -31.09 20.77 -20.31
N ARG A 187 -30.68 21.99 -19.92
CA ARG A 187 -29.26 22.28 -19.63
C ARG A 187 -28.73 21.44 -18.47
N MET A 188 -29.50 21.29 -17.40
CA MET A 188 -29.10 20.46 -16.26
C MET A 188 -28.91 18.99 -16.64
N ILE A 189 -29.82 18.42 -17.43
CA ILE A 189 -29.69 17.05 -17.95
C ILE A 189 -28.43 16.90 -18.81
N ASN A 190 -28.18 17.84 -19.72
CA ASN A 190 -26.99 17.80 -20.57
C ASN A 190 -25.70 17.83 -19.73
N ASN A 191 -25.63 18.68 -18.70
CA ASN A 191 -24.48 18.74 -17.80
C ASN A 191 -24.26 17.42 -17.05
N ILE A 192 -25.34 16.75 -16.62
CA ILE A 192 -25.25 15.43 -15.95
C ILE A 192 -24.75 14.35 -16.92
N LEU A 193 -25.27 14.33 -18.16
CA LEU A 193 -24.82 13.38 -19.19
C LEU A 193 -23.36 13.58 -19.56
N GLU A 194 -22.93 14.83 -19.63
CA GLU A 194 -21.54 15.20 -19.89
C GLU A 194 -20.63 14.76 -18.74
N PHE A 195 -21.00 15.08 -17.50
CA PHE A 195 -20.30 14.60 -16.31
C PHE A 195 -20.19 13.07 -16.28
N SER A 196 -21.28 12.36 -16.56
CA SER A 196 -21.31 10.89 -16.59
C SER A 196 -20.38 10.32 -17.66
N LYS A 197 -20.27 10.96 -18.84
CA LYS A 197 -19.31 10.55 -19.89
C LYS A 197 -17.88 10.74 -19.43
N THR A 198 -17.60 11.82 -18.71
CA THR A 198 -16.27 12.13 -18.15
C THR A 198 -15.89 11.17 -17.01
N GLU A 199 -16.84 10.67 -16.23
CA GLU A 199 -16.58 9.68 -15.16
C GLU A 199 -16.45 8.24 -15.70
N SER A 200 -17.25 7.87 -16.71
CA SER A 200 -17.25 6.50 -17.27
C SER A 200 -16.07 6.22 -18.20
N ASN A 201 -15.64 7.21 -18.99
CA ASN A 201 -14.39 7.11 -19.71
C ASN A 201 -13.27 7.51 -18.76
N LYS A 202 -12.37 6.58 -18.41
CA LYS A 202 -10.97 6.96 -18.21
C LYS A 202 -10.54 7.66 -19.49
N LEU A 203 -10.73 8.97 -19.57
CA LEU A 203 -10.48 9.77 -20.76
C LEU A 203 -9.06 9.45 -21.23
N THR A 204 -8.95 8.65 -22.28
CA THR A 204 -7.82 8.71 -23.19
C THR A 204 -7.95 10.08 -23.85
N TYR A 205 -7.48 11.12 -23.13
CA TYR A 205 -7.34 12.44 -23.69
C TYR A 205 -6.42 12.27 -24.90
N ALA A 206 -6.98 12.44 -26.10
CA ALA A 206 -6.20 12.58 -27.32
C ALA A 206 -5.48 13.93 -27.20
N LEU A 207 -4.33 13.92 -26.54
CA LEU A 207 -3.49 15.09 -26.37
C LEU A 207 -2.76 15.30 -27.69
N GLU A 208 -3.19 16.31 -28.43
CA GLU A 208 -2.60 16.69 -29.70
C GLU A 208 -1.90 18.05 -29.54
N THR A 209 -0.85 18.27 -30.32
CA THR A 209 -0.20 19.58 -30.36
C THR A 209 -1.16 20.57 -31.01
N ALA A 210 -1.78 21.42 -30.19
CA ALA A 210 -2.77 22.40 -30.63
C ALA A 210 -2.27 23.83 -30.37
N ASN A 211 -2.74 24.78 -31.18
CA ASN A 211 -2.47 26.20 -31.01
C ASN A 211 -3.46 26.80 -30.01
N LEU A 212 -3.01 27.06 -28.79
CA LEU A 212 -3.82 27.64 -27.72
C LEU A 212 -4.27 29.06 -28.06
N THR A 213 -3.45 29.84 -28.78
CA THR A 213 -3.85 31.17 -29.25
C THR A 213 -5.10 31.09 -30.13
N ASN A 214 -5.17 30.11 -31.03
CA ASN A 214 -6.35 29.93 -31.90
C ASN A 214 -7.57 29.50 -31.10
N ILE A 215 -7.41 28.53 -30.18
CA ILE A 215 -8.51 28.02 -29.35
C ILE A 215 -9.13 29.15 -28.51
N VAL A 216 -8.31 29.98 -27.86
CA VAL A 216 -8.80 31.12 -27.06
C VAL A 216 -9.55 32.11 -27.95
N ASN A 217 -8.99 32.47 -29.11
CA ASN A 217 -9.63 33.43 -30.02
C ASN A 217 -10.94 32.91 -30.64
N GLU A 218 -11.00 31.63 -31.03
CA GLU A 218 -12.23 31.00 -31.54
C GLU A 218 -13.31 30.99 -30.46
N THR A 219 -12.96 30.62 -29.23
CA THR A 219 -13.90 30.62 -28.10
C THR A 219 -14.44 32.03 -27.83
N LEU A 220 -13.56 33.03 -27.83
CA LEU A 220 -13.95 34.44 -27.66
C LEU A 220 -14.88 34.91 -28.78
N LYS A 221 -14.60 34.52 -30.02
CA LYS A 221 -15.44 34.85 -31.18
C LYS A 221 -16.83 34.24 -31.04
N GLU A 222 -16.94 32.99 -30.60
CA GLU A 222 -18.24 32.34 -30.36
C GLU A 222 -19.02 32.99 -29.22
N MET A 223 -18.33 33.48 -28.18
CA MET A 223 -18.95 34.11 -27.02
C MET A 223 -19.20 35.62 -27.19
N SER A 224 -18.67 36.24 -28.25
CA SER A 224 -18.72 37.69 -28.50
C SER A 224 -20.14 38.25 -28.44
N TYR A 225 -21.10 37.62 -29.13
CA TYR A 225 -22.50 38.03 -29.13
C TYR A 225 -23.11 38.11 -27.72
N PHE A 226 -22.80 37.15 -26.86
CA PHE A 226 -23.29 37.14 -25.48
C PHE A 226 -22.61 38.20 -24.62
N LEU A 227 -21.32 38.46 -24.84
CA LEU A 227 -20.57 39.51 -24.15
C LEU A 227 -21.10 40.90 -24.52
N GLU A 228 -21.39 41.13 -25.80
CA GLU A 228 -21.96 42.38 -26.33
C GLU A 228 -23.36 42.64 -25.77
N ILE A 229 -24.28 41.67 -25.83
CA ILE A 229 -25.65 41.84 -25.29
C ILE A 229 -25.67 42.13 -23.79
N ASN A 230 -24.68 41.62 -23.06
CA ASN A 230 -24.55 41.85 -21.61
C ASN A 230 -23.64 43.06 -21.28
N ASN A 231 -23.23 43.86 -22.27
CA ASN A 231 -22.40 45.06 -22.14
C ASN A 231 -21.09 44.82 -21.37
N PHE A 232 -20.36 43.75 -21.69
CA PHE A 232 -19.04 43.49 -21.13
C PHE A 232 -17.94 44.27 -21.86
N ASP A 233 -17.10 44.94 -21.08
CA ASP A 233 -15.81 45.48 -21.51
C ASP A 233 -14.75 44.37 -21.41
N VAL A 234 -14.25 43.93 -22.56
CA VAL A 234 -13.37 42.76 -22.66
C VAL A 234 -11.94 43.21 -22.98
N ASN A 235 -11.02 42.95 -22.06
CA ASN A 235 -9.60 43.22 -22.24
C ASN A 235 -8.84 41.91 -22.51
N LEU A 236 -8.06 41.88 -23.59
CA LEU A 236 -7.39 40.68 -24.07
C LEU A 236 -5.87 40.89 -24.07
N ASN A 237 -5.16 40.01 -23.37
CA ASN A 237 -3.70 39.92 -23.42
C ASN A 237 -3.29 38.51 -23.83
N ILE A 238 -3.33 38.21 -25.14
CA ILE A 238 -3.15 36.87 -25.67
C ILE A 238 -1.80 36.78 -26.41
N GLU A 239 -0.88 36.00 -25.86
CA GLU A 239 0.38 35.69 -26.52
C GLU A 239 0.15 34.89 -27.82
N LYS A 240 0.92 35.22 -28.87
CA LYS A 240 0.78 34.63 -30.20
C LYS A 240 1.56 33.32 -30.32
N ASN A 241 1.06 32.39 -31.14
CA ASN A 241 1.73 31.15 -31.50
C ASN A 241 2.11 30.27 -30.30
N VAL A 242 1.22 30.19 -29.30
CA VAL A 242 1.41 29.32 -28.13
C VAL A 242 0.91 27.92 -28.45
N PHE A 243 1.81 26.94 -28.53
CA PHE A 243 1.47 25.54 -28.79
C PHE A 243 1.67 24.66 -27.55
N ALA A 244 0.75 23.74 -27.32
CA ALA A 244 0.80 22.76 -26.23
C ALA A 244 0.14 21.44 -26.63
N LYS A 245 0.54 20.33 -26.00
CA LYS A 245 -0.16 19.06 -26.10
C LYS A 245 -1.40 19.08 -25.20
N VAL A 246 -2.57 19.29 -25.78
CA VAL A 246 -3.84 19.46 -25.06
C VAL A 246 -4.98 18.78 -25.80
N ASN A 247 -6.11 18.57 -25.10
CA ASN A 247 -7.38 18.32 -25.75
C ASN A 247 -8.01 19.67 -26.11
N ALA A 248 -7.98 20.04 -27.39
CA ALA A 248 -8.48 21.34 -27.85
C ALA A 248 -9.96 21.58 -27.47
N GLU A 249 -10.80 20.56 -27.63
CA GLU A 249 -12.23 20.65 -27.30
C GLU A 249 -12.45 20.86 -25.79
N GLY A 250 -11.68 20.14 -24.96
CA GLY A 250 -11.76 20.30 -23.51
C GLY A 250 -11.35 21.70 -23.03
N ILE A 251 -10.32 22.31 -23.66
CA ILE A 251 -9.91 23.69 -23.35
C ILE A 251 -10.99 24.67 -23.78
N LYS A 252 -11.52 24.53 -25.01
CA LYS A 252 -12.61 25.36 -25.53
C LYS A 252 -13.82 25.34 -24.60
N GLN A 253 -14.25 24.14 -24.20
CA GLN A 253 -15.36 23.94 -23.27
C GLN A 253 -15.09 24.58 -21.90
N THR A 254 -13.89 24.42 -21.36
CA THR A 254 -13.50 25.01 -20.08
C THR A 254 -13.59 26.54 -20.14
N LEU A 255 -13.05 27.15 -21.21
CA LEU A 255 -13.09 28.58 -21.43
C LEU A 255 -14.53 29.10 -21.59
N SER A 256 -15.35 28.44 -22.40
CA SER A 256 -16.77 28.77 -22.55
C SER A 256 -17.51 28.73 -21.21
N ASN A 257 -17.24 27.73 -20.36
CA ASN A 257 -17.84 27.62 -19.04
C ASN A 257 -17.40 28.76 -18.10
N LEU A 258 -16.12 29.14 -18.10
CA LEU A 258 -15.61 30.26 -17.29
C LEU A 258 -16.20 31.59 -17.76
N ILE A 259 -16.22 31.86 -19.06
CA ILE A 259 -16.79 33.10 -19.63
C ILE A 259 -18.30 33.17 -19.36
N SER A 260 -19.03 32.06 -19.52
CA SER A 260 -20.46 31.98 -19.20
C SER A 260 -20.73 32.27 -17.72
N ASN A 261 -19.90 31.74 -16.82
CA ASN A 261 -19.97 32.06 -15.39
C ASN A 261 -19.69 33.55 -15.12
N ALA A 262 -18.68 34.13 -15.77
CA ALA A 262 -18.39 35.56 -15.65
C ALA A 262 -19.60 36.42 -16.08
N ILE A 263 -20.24 36.07 -17.21
CA ILE A 263 -21.47 36.75 -17.68
C ILE A 263 -22.60 36.65 -16.65
N LYS A 264 -22.81 35.46 -16.10
CA LYS A 264 -23.90 35.16 -15.17
C LYS A 264 -23.74 35.85 -13.82
N TYR A 265 -22.53 35.93 -13.28
CA TYR A 265 -22.29 36.35 -11.89
C TYR A 265 -21.73 37.77 -11.75
N SER A 266 -21.29 38.43 -12.82
CA SER A 266 -20.80 39.82 -12.74
C SER A 266 -21.97 40.81 -12.77
N SER A 267 -22.44 41.24 -11.60
CA SER A 267 -23.61 42.12 -11.46
C SER A 267 -23.28 43.62 -11.49
N THR A 268 -22.14 44.03 -10.93
CA THR A 268 -21.77 45.46 -10.74
C THR A 268 -20.61 45.92 -11.62
N CYS A 269 -19.66 45.03 -11.96
CA CYS A 269 -18.51 45.34 -12.82
C CYS A 269 -18.55 44.43 -14.05
N ARG A 270 -18.94 44.97 -15.20
CA ARG A 270 -19.02 44.23 -16.48
C ARG A 270 -17.67 44.25 -17.19
N LYS A 271 -16.61 43.83 -16.51
CA LYS A 271 -15.25 43.75 -17.08
C LYS A 271 -14.79 42.30 -17.11
N LEU A 272 -14.23 41.87 -18.24
CA LEU A 272 -13.67 40.55 -18.42
C LEU A 272 -12.23 40.69 -18.91
N ASN A 273 -11.26 40.16 -18.16
CA ASN A 273 -9.86 40.20 -18.54
C ASN A 273 -9.40 38.78 -18.87
N ILE A 274 -8.97 38.54 -20.11
CA ILE A 274 -8.46 37.23 -20.51
C ILE A 274 -6.99 37.35 -20.89
N SER A 275 -6.15 36.53 -20.24
CA SER A 275 -4.72 36.48 -20.48
C SER A 275 -4.28 35.07 -20.93
N LEU A 276 -3.39 35.00 -21.90
CA LEU A 276 -2.67 33.79 -22.28
C LEU A 276 -1.18 34.12 -22.28
N THR A 277 -0.43 33.53 -21.36
CA THR A 277 1.01 33.77 -21.22
C THR A 277 1.79 32.46 -21.14
N LYS A 278 2.94 32.41 -21.80
CA LYS A 278 3.86 31.28 -21.76
C LYS A 278 5.11 31.64 -20.96
N ASN A 279 5.26 30.97 -19.82
CA ASN A 279 6.48 30.99 -19.02
C ASN A 279 7.38 29.80 -19.38
N VAL A 280 8.62 29.79 -18.87
CA VAL A 280 9.65 28.78 -19.18
C VAL A 280 9.18 27.34 -18.94
N SER A 281 8.36 27.10 -17.92
CA SER A 281 7.90 25.76 -17.52
C SER A 281 6.39 25.52 -17.67
N LYS A 282 5.60 26.57 -17.90
CA LYS A 282 4.12 26.49 -17.86
C LYS A 282 3.48 27.48 -18.82
N ILE A 283 2.32 27.11 -19.33
CA ILE A 283 1.41 28.02 -20.05
C ILE A 283 0.25 28.32 -19.10
N LEU A 284 -0.09 29.60 -18.97
CA LEU A 284 -1.13 30.10 -18.09
C LEU A 284 -2.24 30.74 -18.93
N ILE A 285 -3.48 30.35 -18.64
CA ILE A 285 -4.69 31.00 -19.15
C ILE A 285 -5.47 31.54 -17.96
N GLU A 286 -5.74 32.84 -17.94
CA GLU A 286 -6.54 33.50 -16.91
C GLU A 286 -7.80 34.10 -17.55
N VAL A 287 -8.94 34.00 -16.85
CA VAL A 287 -10.26 34.49 -17.26
C VAL A 287 -10.94 35.17 -16.08
#